data_AF-A0A2R6N6C9-F1
#
_entry.id   AF-A0A2R6N6C9-F1
#
_cell.length_a   1.000
_cell.length_b   1.000
_cell.length_c   1.000
_cell.angle_alpha   90.00
_cell.angle_beta   90.00
_cell.angle_gamma   90.00
#
_symmetry.space_group_name_H-M   'P 1'
#
loop_
_entity.id
_entity.type
_entity.pdbx_description
1 polymer ?
#
loop_
_entity_poly.entity_id
_entity_poly.type
_entity_poly.pdbx_seq_one_letter_code
_entity_poly.pdbx_strand_id
1 'polypeptide(L)'
;MTGETARRAPGTTRSRRELLQQLGVAAVGAGAVTAAGSGTARAASEFDVEITDYPEEMVAGQTETITVRITNTGDREDSQVIGVNFGVDRERVELAPDESTTVTLTIETSERDAGNNLVEVSSDDDEDGVRVDMLTPPYLVVEVVGTNEPVVEGRDVEVTFEVHNTGEADGSTTLEWVAEEKGTFSRMVTEDETGVSVSGESTSTQTISFETEPKGKRVIVVNITNADEPDSVEVQVVEELPPTFEVEIVEIGDGKEGEDLEVTVDVTNVGHSEGTKEVTLDLGRAGSTTVEVTAGEAETVTETVNVPTVHGSAGENTLTVRTEGDEVSETVELAENAFFEVDLVSHNSPIPQEFAFEFEVGVTNSGGVAGQGTVEAVVQEILPEDDEETEPQQIGSASANVELDSGASTTVDLAADAGTAEFDTYEAVIDSGDQTVTQEVEVAETGYIDVSDVTLNTPVAAGEDIEVTTTLTNVGSASTTETLSVSLGDVAEQSSEVVLDVDESTEESFTLGTAGGDAGEHTLRVATESASTTQQVTINEAQSDDGGGDGDGGGDGDGDGEDNSAVEESDDSAPGFGVGTAIASLGGAGYLLKRRLTDDDE
;
A
#
# COMPACT_ATOMS: atom_id res chain seq x y z
N MET A 1 -4.76 -38.11 21.98
CA MET A 1 -4.91 -39.06 20.85
C MET A 1 -5.09 -40.45 21.44
N THR A 2 -6.11 -41.19 21.02
CA THR A 2 -6.42 -42.55 21.51
C THR A 2 -5.45 -43.57 20.91
N GLY A 3 -4.50 -44.04 21.71
CA GLY A 3 -3.52 -45.07 21.36
C GLY A 3 -3.87 -46.41 21.99
N GLU A 4 -3.94 -47.42 21.15
CA GLU A 4 -4.43 -48.78 21.37
C GLU A 4 -3.39 -49.64 22.11
N THR A 5 -3.64 -50.01 23.38
CA THR A 5 -2.80 -50.96 24.13
C THR A 5 -3.11 -52.40 23.71
N ALA A 6 -2.26 -52.97 22.85
CA ALA A 6 -2.29 -54.38 22.49
C ALA A 6 -1.77 -55.25 23.67
N ARG A 7 -2.68 -55.91 24.39
CA ARG A 7 -2.33 -56.99 25.33
C ARG A 7 -1.79 -58.19 24.54
N ARG A 8 -0.49 -58.48 24.68
CA ARG A 8 0.11 -59.75 24.24
C ARG A 8 -0.28 -60.85 25.23
N ALA A 9 -0.80 -61.95 24.71
CA ALA A 9 -1.14 -63.15 25.47
C ALA A 9 0.14 -63.85 26.00
N PRO A 10 0.09 -64.52 27.17
CA PRO A 10 1.22 -65.26 27.69
C PRO A 10 1.52 -66.48 26.81
N GLY A 11 2.77 -66.58 26.36
CA GLY A 11 3.28 -67.72 25.63
C GLY A 11 3.31 -68.96 26.51
N THR A 12 2.74 -70.05 26.01
CA THR A 12 2.74 -71.35 26.69
C THR A 12 4.15 -71.93 26.66
N THR A 13 4.86 -71.87 27.79
CA THR A 13 6.19 -72.51 27.93
C THR A 13 5.98 -74.01 28.05
N ARG A 14 6.26 -74.76 26.98
CA ARG A 14 6.20 -76.23 26.99
C ARG A 14 7.47 -76.81 27.60
N SER A 15 7.31 -77.66 28.61
CA SER A 15 8.37 -78.46 29.22
C SER A 15 9.06 -79.37 28.18
N ARG A 16 10.38 -79.55 28.33
CA ARG A 16 11.27 -80.37 27.49
C ARG A 16 10.80 -81.83 27.34
N ARG A 17 9.90 -82.33 28.21
CA ARG A 17 9.29 -83.66 28.11
C ARG A 17 8.28 -83.82 26.96
N GLU A 18 7.62 -82.75 26.49
CA GLU A 18 6.64 -82.86 25.40
C GLU A 18 7.26 -83.02 23.99
N LEU A 19 8.53 -82.61 23.82
CA LEU A 19 9.21 -82.67 22.52
C LEU A 19 9.75 -84.06 22.16
N LEU A 20 9.89 -84.95 23.15
CA LEU A 20 10.46 -86.30 22.94
C LEU A 20 9.40 -87.38 22.66
N GLN A 21 8.11 -87.11 22.87
CA GLN A 21 7.04 -88.09 22.56
C GLN A 21 6.55 -88.04 21.10
N GLN A 22 6.95 -87.04 20.29
CA GLN A 22 6.42 -86.85 18.93
C GLN A 22 7.24 -87.50 17.81
N LEU A 23 8.40 -88.10 18.12
CA LEU A 23 9.23 -88.83 17.14
C LEU A 23 9.12 -90.35 17.35
N GLY A 24 8.00 -90.91 16.88
CA GLY A 24 7.86 -92.36 16.73
C GLY A 24 8.68 -92.90 15.57
N VAL A 25 9.62 -93.81 15.84
CA VAL A 25 10.18 -94.74 14.84
C VAL A 25 10.00 -96.17 15.34
N ALA A 26 9.22 -96.93 14.57
CA ALA A 26 8.96 -98.35 14.75
C ALA A 26 10.09 -99.22 14.17
N ALA A 27 10.37 -100.39 14.78
CA ALA A 27 10.31 -101.71 14.10
C ALA A 27 10.90 -102.87 14.95
N VAL A 28 10.00 -103.76 15.38
CA VAL A 28 9.99 -105.24 15.25
C VAL A 28 11.29 -106.05 15.41
N GLY A 29 11.28 -106.94 16.41
CA GLY A 29 12.10 -108.16 16.46
C GLY A 29 11.55 -109.17 17.47
N ALA A 30 10.87 -110.21 16.96
CA ALA A 30 10.25 -111.29 17.74
C ALA A 30 11.27 -112.25 18.36
N GLY A 31 10.92 -112.86 19.51
CA GLY A 31 11.62 -114.05 20.02
C GLY A 31 11.40 -114.32 21.50
N ALA A 32 10.35 -115.08 21.82
CA ALA A 32 10.10 -115.57 23.17
C ALA A 32 11.15 -116.61 23.60
N VAL A 33 11.78 -116.40 24.76
CA VAL A 33 12.30 -117.47 25.63
C VAL A 33 12.08 -117.08 27.09
N THR A 34 11.33 -117.92 27.79
CA THR A 34 11.10 -117.89 29.22
C THR A 34 12.37 -118.29 29.98
N ALA A 35 12.87 -117.41 30.85
CA ALA A 35 13.76 -117.78 31.95
C ALA A 35 13.40 -116.94 33.18
N ALA A 36 12.84 -117.62 34.19
CA ALA A 36 12.61 -117.06 35.50
C ALA A 36 13.94 -116.77 36.18
N GLY A 37 14.19 -115.49 36.46
CA GLY A 37 15.24 -114.98 37.32
C GLY A 37 14.73 -113.71 37.96
N SER A 38 14.09 -113.82 39.13
CA SER A 38 13.72 -112.69 39.97
C SER A 38 15.00 -112.08 40.54
N GLY A 39 15.52 -111.07 39.86
CA GLY A 39 16.38 -110.05 40.46
C GLY A 39 15.51 -108.82 40.68
N THR A 40 15.17 -108.51 41.91
CA THR A 40 14.51 -107.25 42.27
C THR A 40 15.44 -106.10 41.86
N ALA A 41 15.04 -105.31 40.86
CA ALA A 41 15.59 -103.98 40.67
C ALA A 41 15.42 -103.23 42.00
N ARG A 42 16.50 -102.67 42.54
CA ARG A 42 16.43 -101.84 43.75
C ARG A 42 15.55 -100.62 43.43
N ALA A 43 14.35 -100.55 43.98
CA ALA A 43 13.48 -99.37 43.88
C ALA A 43 14.17 -98.11 44.45
N ALA A 44 14.47 -97.10 43.63
CA ALA A 44 15.15 -95.90 44.10
C ALA A 44 14.18 -94.99 44.90
N SER A 45 14.73 -94.13 45.76
CA SER A 45 14.08 -92.85 46.08
C SER A 45 14.11 -91.96 44.82
N GLU A 46 13.11 -91.11 44.66
CA GLU A 46 13.02 -90.17 43.53
C GLU A 46 12.27 -88.90 44.00
N PHE A 47 12.99 -87.78 44.11
CA PHE A 47 12.44 -86.51 44.57
C PHE A 47 11.98 -85.65 43.39
N ASP A 48 10.66 -85.42 43.28
CA ASP A 48 10.05 -84.47 42.34
C ASP A 48 9.99 -83.09 43.02
N VAL A 49 10.56 -82.07 42.36
CA VAL A 49 10.60 -80.69 42.88
C VAL A 49 9.75 -79.77 42.01
N GLU A 50 8.96 -78.89 42.63
CA GLU A 50 8.06 -77.97 41.94
C GLU A 50 8.10 -76.60 42.62
N ILE A 51 8.43 -75.54 41.88
CA ILE A 51 8.31 -74.16 42.34
C ILE A 51 6.83 -73.78 42.29
N THR A 52 6.26 -73.47 43.45
CA THR A 52 4.81 -73.23 43.60
C THR A 52 4.45 -71.76 43.78
N ASP A 53 5.38 -70.93 44.25
CA ASP A 53 5.20 -69.49 44.44
C ASP A 53 6.55 -68.78 44.26
N TYR A 54 6.56 -67.73 43.46
CA TYR A 54 7.75 -66.93 43.14
C TYR A 54 7.34 -65.52 42.68
N PRO A 55 8.19 -64.51 42.88
CA PRO A 55 7.96 -63.19 42.30
C PRO A 55 8.17 -63.25 40.78
N GLU A 56 7.20 -62.77 39.99
CA GLU A 56 7.36 -62.67 38.52
C GLU A 56 8.43 -61.63 38.14
N GLU A 57 8.54 -60.57 38.94
CA GLU A 57 9.52 -59.50 38.81
C GLU A 57 10.15 -59.20 40.17
N MET A 58 11.46 -58.91 40.20
CA MET A 58 12.16 -58.46 41.41
C MET A 58 13.27 -57.49 41.04
N VAL A 59 13.71 -56.63 41.96
CA VAL A 59 14.83 -55.71 41.68
C VAL A 59 16.16 -56.43 41.90
N ALA A 60 17.06 -56.38 40.92
CA ALA A 60 18.39 -56.97 41.02
C ALA A 60 19.17 -56.36 42.20
N GLY A 61 19.89 -57.17 42.97
CA GLY A 61 20.55 -56.73 44.21
C GLY A 61 19.67 -56.85 45.45
N GLN A 62 18.37 -57.14 45.31
CA GLN A 62 17.48 -57.43 46.43
C GLN A 62 17.43 -58.92 46.75
N THR A 63 16.91 -59.22 47.94
CA THR A 63 16.70 -60.57 48.45
C THR A 63 15.21 -60.86 48.50
N GLU A 64 14.79 -61.98 47.93
CA GLU A 64 13.40 -62.44 47.88
C GLU A 64 13.28 -63.90 48.28
N THR A 65 12.06 -64.41 48.44
CA THR A 65 11.82 -65.81 48.80
C THR A 65 10.96 -66.53 47.77
N ILE A 66 11.25 -67.82 47.54
CA ILE A 66 10.43 -68.71 46.72
C ILE A 66 9.93 -69.90 47.54
N THR A 67 8.78 -70.44 47.16
CA THR A 67 8.18 -71.60 47.82
C THR A 67 8.25 -72.83 46.92
N VAL A 68 8.90 -73.89 47.41
CA VAL A 68 9.14 -75.12 46.67
C VAL A 68 8.40 -76.27 47.34
N ARG A 69 7.63 -77.02 46.56
CA ARG A 69 7.04 -78.29 46.97
C ARG A 69 7.94 -79.42 46.53
N ILE A 70 8.26 -80.32 47.47
CA ILE A 70 9.06 -81.51 47.22
C ILE A 70 8.23 -82.74 47.53
N THR A 71 8.21 -83.72 46.63
CA THR A 71 7.50 -84.99 46.81
C THR A 71 8.43 -86.16 46.54
N ASN A 72 8.54 -87.10 47.47
CA ASN A 72 9.25 -88.36 47.20
C ASN A 72 8.30 -89.33 46.48
N THR A 73 8.50 -89.47 45.17
CA THR A 73 7.71 -90.34 44.29
C THR A 73 8.29 -91.77 44.19
N GLY A 74 9.42 -92.03 44.86
CA GLY A 74 10.06 -93.33 44.92
C GLY A 74 9.54 -94.21 46.06
N ASP A 75 9.92 -95.50 46.04
CA ASP A 75 9.44 -96.49 47.03
C ASP A 75 10.31 -96.58 48.30
N ARG A 76 11.20 -95.62 48.55
CA ARG A 76 12.09 -95.58 49.72
C ARG A 76 12.19 -94.20 50.36
N GLU A 77 12.30 -94.19 51.68
CA GLU A 77 12.70 -93.02 52.46
C GLU A 77 14.14 -92.62 52.10
N ASP A 78 14.37 -91.33 51.91
CA ASP A 78 15.68 -90.75 51.59
C ASP A 78 15.75 -89.28 52.03
N SER A 79 16.96 -88.74 52.05
CA SER A 79 17.23 -87.34 52.41
C SER A 79 18.04 -86.64 51.34
N GLN A 80 17.51 -85.55 50.80
CA GLN A 80 18.18 -84.77 49.76
C GLN A 80 18.35 -83.30 50.16
N VAL A 81 19.35 -82.65 49.58
CA VAL A 81 19.57 -81.22 49.76
C VAL A 81 18.93 -80.51 48.58
N ILE A 82 17.97 -79.65 48.87
CA ILE A 82 17.30 -78.79 47.91
C ILE A 82 18.05 -77.46 47.90
N GLY A 83 18.48 -77.02 46.72
CA GLY A 83 19.21 -75.76 46.57
C GLY A 83 18.67 -74.92 45.42
N VAL A 84 18.85 -73.60 45.53
CA VAL A 84 18.54 -72.63 44.48
C VAL A 84 19.84 -72.07 43.88
N ASN A 85 19.83 -71.74 42.59
CA ASN A 85 21.00 -71.27 41.86
C ASN A 85 21.39 -69.80 42.11
N PHE A 86 20.53 -69.03 42.78
CA PHE A 86 20.77 -67.64 43.19
C PHE A 86 20.88 -67.54 44.71
N GLY A 87 22.07 -67.25 45.22
CA GLY A 87 22.38 -67.23 46.66
C GLY A 87 23.08 -68.51 47.14
N VAL A 88 23.09 -68.72 48.45
CA VAL A 88 23.73 -69.90 49.08
C VAL A 88 22.74 -70.78 49.84
N ASP A 89 21.44 -70.48 49.76
CA ASP A 89 20.42 -71.16 50.53
C ASP A 89 20.24 -72.61 50.09
N ARG A 90 20.22 -73.50 51.07
CA ARG A 90 20.16 -74.96 50.88
C ARG A 90 19.46 -75.59 52.07
N GLU A 91 18.46 -76.41 51.80
CA GLU A 91 17.68 -77.10 52.83
C GLU A 91 17.75 -78.62 52.67
N ARG A 92 18.05 -79.35 53.76
CA ARG A 92 17.99 -80.82 53.74
C ARG A 92 16.58 -81.28 54.10
N VAL A 93 15.98 -82.06 53.22
CA VAL A 93 14.63 -82.59 53.33
C VAL A 93 14.69 -84.12 53.36
N GLU A 94 14.08 -84.73 54.39
CA GLU A 94 13.92 -86.18 54.54
C GLU A 94 12.44 -86.52 54.35
N LEU A 95 12.13 -87.42 53.42
CA LEU A 95 10.75 -87.78 53.06
C LEU A 95 10.61 -89.29 52.92
N ALA A 96 9.56 -89.85 53.53
CA ALA A 96 9.12 -91.21 53.29
C ALA A 96 8.47 -91.34 51.88
N PRO A 97 8.24 -92.57 51.38
CA PRO A 97 7.53 -92.78 50.12
C PRO A 97 6.16 -92.09 50.11
N ASP A 98 5.82 -91.44 48.99
CA ASP A 98 4.60 -90.67 48.75
C ASP A 98 4.39 -89.45 49.68
N GLU A 99 5.40 -89.06 50.47
CA GLU A 99 5.35 -87.88 51.32
C GLU A 99 5.72 -86.60 50.53
N SER A 100 5.01 -85.50 50.82
CA SER A 100 5.35 -84.17 50.31
C SER A 100 5.62 -83.20 51.45
N THR A 101 6.57 -82.28 51.26
CA THR A 101 6.76 -81.10 52.12
C THR A 101 6.90 -79.85 51.27
N THR A 102 6.81 -78.68 51.92
CA THR A 102 7.06 -77.38 51.31
C THR A 102 8.17 -76.69 52.08
N VAL A 103 9.13 -76.14 51.36
CA VAL A 103 10.24 -75.35 51.90
C VAL A 103 10.23 -73.95 51.28
N THR A 104 10.78 -72.99 52.01
CA THR A 104 10.98 -71.63 51.52
C THR A 104 12.47 -71.40 51.38
N LEU A 105 12.91 -71.09 50.16
CA LEU A 105 14.30 -70.79 49.87
C LEU A 105 14.46 -69.30 49.59
N THR A 106 15.57 -68.74 50.03
CA THR A 106 15.93 -67.34 49.86
C THR A 106 16.79 -67.17 48.61
N ILE A 107 16.38 -66.26 47.74
CA ILE A 107 17.11 -65.82 46.55
C ILE A 107 17.86 -64.55 46.92
N GLU A 108 19.19 -64.58 46.80
CA GLU A 108 20.04 -63.40 46.96
C GLU A 108 20.63 -63.03 45.60
N THR A 109 20.24 -61.87 45.06
CA THR A 109 20.73 -61.36 43.76
C THR A 109 21.74 -60.22 43.96
N SER A 110 22.50 -59.91 42.92
CA SER A 110 23.36 -58.73 42.81
C SER A 110 22.85 -57.84 41.66
N GLU A 111 23.27 -56.57 41.62
CA GLU A 111 22.90 -55.65 40.54
C GLU A 111 23.30 -56.15 39.14
N ARG A 112 24.30 -57.04 39.05
CA ARG A 112 24.76 -57.64 37.79
C ARG A 112 23.83 -58.72 37.26
N ASP A 113 22.90 -59.17 38.08
CA ASP A 113 21.92 -60.20 37.73
C ASP A 113 20.68 -59.58 37.07
N ALA A 114 20.68 -58.29 36.71
CA ALA A 114 19.57 -57.67 35.98
C ALA A 114 19.28 -58.37 34.62
N GLY A 115 18.01 -58.33 34.21
CA GLY A 115 17.46 -58.99 33.03
C GLY A 115 16.66 -60.26 33.34
N ASN A 116 16.30 -61.00 32.28
CA ASN A 116 15.52 -62.23 32.41
C ASN A 116 16.40 -63.41 32.82
N ASN A 117 16.23 -63.87 34.05
CA ASN A 117 17.06 -64.92 34.65
C ASN A 117 16.24 -66.18 34.94
N LEU A 118 16.89 -67.34 34.78
CA LEU A 118 16.31 -68.63 35.14
C LEU A 118 16.62 -68.92 36.62
N VAL A 119 15.62 -68.80 37.48
CA VAL A 119 15.68 -69.27 38.86
C VAL A 119 15.37 -70.76 38.85
N GLU A 120 16.33 -71.57 39.28
CA GLU A 120 16.27 -73.02 39.23
C GLU A 120 16.47 -73.59 40.63
N VAL A 121 15.59 -74.52 41.00
CA VAL A 121 15.68 -75.31 42.21
C VAL A 121 16.00 -76.74 41.81
N SER A 122 16.99 -77.33 42.48
CA SER A 122 17.46 -78.69 42.19
C SER A 122 17.51 -79.55 43.45
N SER A 123 17.17 -80.82 43.28
CA SER A 123 17.50 -81.93 44.17
C SER A 123 18.61 -82.78 43.54
N ASP A 124 18.97 -83.92 44.13
CA ASP A 124 19.89 -84.85 43.48
C ASP A 124 19.21 -85.62 42.31
N ASP A 125 17.88 -85.63 42.26
CA ASP A 125 17.08 -86.41 41.30
C ASP A 125 16.39 -85.57 40.21
N ASP A 126 16.00 -84.32 40.53
CA ASP A 126 15.13 -83.50 39.67
C ASP A 126 15.47 -81.99 39.74
N GLU A 127 15.03 -81.25 38.73
CA GLU A 127 15.24 -79.81 38.59
C GLU A 127 13.95 -79.13 38.09
N ASP A 128 13.55 -78.01 38.72
CA ASP A 128 12.46 -77.16 38.25
C ASP A 128 12.89 -75.70 38.22
N GLY A 129 12.39 -74.96 37.23
CA GLY A 129 12.89 -73.61 36.96
C GLY A 129 11.87 -72.67 36.36
N VAL A 130 11.89 -71.44 36.85
CA VAL A 130 11.01 -70.34 36.43
C VAL A 130 11.84 -69.15 35.95
N ARG A 131 11.31 -68.40 35.00
CA ARG A 131 11.94 -67.15 34.56
C ARG A 131 11.43 -66.01 35.42
N VAL A 132 12.36 -65.26 35.99
CA VAL A 132 12.09 -64.04 36.76
C VAL A 132 12.77 -62.89 36.04
N ASP A 133 12.01 -61.83 35.79
CA ASP A 133 12.55 -60.59 35.22
C ASP A 133 13.15 -59.76 36.38
N MET A 134 14.49 -59.69 36.42
CA MET A 134 15.23 -58.96 37.45
C MET A 134 15.47 -57.53 36.98
N LEU A 135 14.70 -56.58 37.50
CA LEU A 135 14.76 -55.17 37.09
C LEU A 135 16.05 -54.51 37.56
N THR A 136 16.69 -53.73 36.68
CA THR A 136 17.81 -52.86 37.01
C THR A 136 17.37 -51.86 38.11
N PRO A 137 18.10 -51.71 39.23
CA PRO A 137 17.77 -50.77 40.29
C PRO A 137 17.57 -49.33 39.79
N PRO A 138 16.73 -48.52 40.45
CA PRO A 138 16.56 -47.14 40.06
C PRO A 138 17.89 -46.38 40.18
N TYR A 139 18.17 -45.52 39.20
CA TYR A 139 19.32 -44.60 39.22
C TYR A 139 18.84 -43.24 38.71
N LEU A 140 18.70 -42.31 39.64
CA LEU A 140 18.06 -41.01 39.44
C LEU A 140 19.10 -39.94 39.08
N VAL A 141 19.01 -39.45 37.85
CA VAL A 141 19.83 -38.35 37.32
C VAL A 141 19.00 -37.08 37.29
N VAL A 142 19.51 -36.00 37.87
CA VAL A 142 18.91 -34.67 37.78
C VAL A 142 19.57 -33.89 36.65
N GLU A 143 18.77 -33.22 35.83
CA GLU A 143 19.22 -32.28 34.80
C GLU A 143 18.42 -30.98 34.91
N VAL A 144 19.08 -29.85 35.12
CA VAL A 144 18.42 -28.55 35.07
C VAL A 144 18.19 -28.15 33.62
N VAL A 145 16.91 -28.02 33.24
CA VAL A 145 16.50 -27.77 31.85
C VAL A 145 16.12 -26.32 31.58
N GLY A 146 15.87 -25.51 32.61
CA GLY A 146 15.54 -24.10 32.42
C GLY A 146 15.44 -23.27 33.71
N THR A 147 15.53 -21.96 33.51
CA THR A 147 15.38 -20.92 34.53
C THR A 147 14.58 -19.75 33.94
N ASN A 148 14.00 -18.89 34.79
CA ASN A 148 13.36 -17.64 34.36
C ASN A 148 14.35 -16.46 34.25
N GLU A 149 15.61 -16.73 33.91
CA GLU A 149 16.66 -15.71 33.83
C GLU A 149 16.51 -14.75 32.66
N PRO A 150 16.95 -13.47 32.82
CA PRO A 150 17.38 -12.86 34.08
C PRO A 150 16.18 -12.54 35.00
N VAL A 151 16.37 -12.69 36.31
CA VAL A 151 15.32 -12.41 37.31
C VAL A 151 15.49 -11.00 37.86
N VAL A 152 14.44 -10.19 37.84
CA VAL A 152 14.47 -8.87 38.49
C VAL A 152 14.44 -9.07 40.01
N GLU A 153 15.28 -8.34 40.73
CA GLU A 153 15.34 -8.41 42.19
C GLU A 153 13.95 -8.20 42.84
N GLY A 154 13.69 -8.88 43.95
CA GLY A 154 12.36 -8.82 44.57
C GLY A 154 11.34 -9.78 43.93
N ARG A 155 11.64 -10.38 42.77
CA ARG A 155 10.80 -11.40 42.13
C ARG A 155 11.26 -12.82 42.46
N ASP A 156 10.39 -13.77 42.14
CA ASP A 156 10.64 -15.20 42.27
C ASP A 156 11.66 -15.70 41.25
N VAL A 157 12.62 -16.48 41.72
CA VAL A 157 13.46 -17.32 40.88
C VAL A 157 12.74 -18.63 40.66
N GLU A 158 12.56 -19.02 39.40
CA GLU A 158 12.00 -20.31 39.01
C GLU A 158 13.09 -21.17 38.36
N VAL A 159 13.24 -22.41 38.83
CA VAL A 159 14.15 -23.40 38.26
C VAL A 159 13.36 -24.65 37.89
N THR A 160 13.44 -25.03 36.61
CA THR A 160 12.84 -26.26 36.08
C THR A 160 13.93 -27.28 35.83
N PHE A 161 13.74 -28.48 36.37
CA PHE A 161 14.67 -29.59 36.20
C PHE A 161 13.91 -30.89 35.93
N GLU A 162 14.59 -31.81 35.27
CA GLU A 162 14.09 -33.15 34.98
C GLU A 162 14.82 -34.17 35.85
N VAL A 163 14.08 -35.17 36.32
CA VAL A 163 14.60 -36.31 37.06
C VAL A 163 14.42 -37.54 36.20
N HIS A 164 15.51 -38.06 35.65
CA HIS A 164 15.54 -39.26 34.81
C HIS A 164 15.83 -40.49 35.67
N ASN A 165 14.94 -41.47 35.67
CA ASN A 165 15.25 -42.79 36.20
C ASN A 165 15.82 -43.66 35.07
N THR A 166 17.11 -43.94 35.13
CA THR A 166 17.80 -44.77 34.13
C THR A 166 17.76 -46.27 34.46
N GLY A 167 17.20 -46.63 35.61
CA GLY A 167 16.91 -48.01 36.00
C GLY A 167 15.54 -48.48 35.50
N GLU A 168 15.30 -49.79 35.53
CA GLU A 168 14.03 -50.41 35.12
C GLU A 168 13.01 -50.47 36.26
N ALA A 169 13.47 -50.46 37.51
CA ALA A 169 12.61 -50.42 38.68
C ALA A 169 12.16 -48.99 39.01
N ASP A 170 10.96 -48.86 39.59
CA ASP A 170 10.44 -47.58 40.09
C ASP A 170 11.35 -47.01 41.20
N GLY A 171 11.69 -45.72 41.07
CA GLY A 171 12.54 -45.00 42.03
C GLY A 171 11.77 -43.92 42.77
N SER A 172 12.13 -43.68 44.03
CA SER A 172 11.66 -42.51 44.78
C SER A 172 12.77 -41.98 45.69
N THR A 173 12.89 -40.67 45.77
CA THR A 173 13.82 -39.98 46.66
C THR A 173 13.24 -38.64 47.10
N THR A 174 13.80 -38.05 48.15
CA THR A 174 13.56 -36.66 48.54
C THR A 174 14.76 -35.85 48.10
N LEU A 175 14.60 -35.02 47.08
CA LEU A 175 15.66 -34.12 46.63
C LEU A 175 15.79 -32.96 47.61
N GLU A 176 17.03 -32.62 47.97
CA GLU A 176 17.34 -31.45 48.79
C GLU A 176 17.91 -30.37 47.89
N TRP A 177 17.35 -29.16 47.91
CA TRP A 177 17.87 -28.05 47.12
C TRP A 177 18.24 -26.86 47.99
N VAL A 178 19.38 -26.24 47.65
CA VAL A 178 19.93 -25.09 48.37
C VAL A 178 20.26 -23.99 47.38
N ALA A 179 19.66 -22.82 47.60
CA ALA A 179 19.96 -21.60 46.86
C ALA A 179 20.95 -20.75 47.65
N GLU A 180 22.10 -20.44 47.05
CA GLU A 180 23.17 -19.66 47.67
C GLU A 180 23.61 -18.48 46.79
N GLU A 181 23.80 -17.32 47.40
CA GLU A 181 24.35 -16.16 46.72
C GLU A 181 25.86 -16.36 46.45
N LYS A 182 26.25 -16.30 45.17
CA LYS A 182 27.64 -16.40 44.72
C LYS A 182 28.40 -15.12 45.08
N GLY A 183 29.46 -15.26 45.88
CA GLY A 183 30.28 -14.14 46.29
C GLY A 183 31.58 -14.56 46.98
N THR A 184 32.27 -13.60 47.61
CA THR A 184 33.48 -13.89 48.42
C THR A 184 33.17 -14.79 49.61
N PHE A 185 31.94 -14.71 50.11
CA PHE A 185 31.37 -15.64 51.09
C PHE A 185 30.04 -16.11 50.51
N SER A 186 29.86 -17.42 50.36
CA SER A 186 28.57 -18.00 50.02
C SER A 186 27.57 -17.64 51.12
N ARG A 187 26.40 -17.13 50.75
CA ARG A 187 25.32 -16.87 51.69
C ARG A 187 24.09 -17.65 51.23
N MET A 188 23.63 -18.57 52.07
CA MET A 188 22.36 -19.25 51.87
C MET A 188 21.22 -18.23 51.78
N VAL A 189 20.46 -18.33 50.69
CA VAL A 189 19.24 -17.56 50.43
C VAL A 189 18.06 -18.34 51.00
N THR A 190 17.92 -19.60 50.59
CA THR A 190 16.89 -20.52 51.06
C THR A 190 17.33 -21.97 50.83
N GLU A 191 16.69 -22.90 51.52
CA GLU A 191 16.80 -24.35 51.32
C GLU A 191 15.42 -24.98 51.49
N ASP A 192 15.12 -26.02 50.72
CA ASP A 192 13.91 -26.83 50.88
C ASP A 192 14.12 -28.23 50.29
N GLU A 193 13.11 -29.08 50.43
CA GLU A 193 13.12 -30.45 49.94
C GLU A 193 11.92 -30.73 49.01
N THR A 194 12.08 -31.67 48.09
CA THR A 194 11.00 -32.07 47.17
C THR A 194 11.02 -33.57 46.96
N GLY A 195 9.95 -34.25 47.39
CA GLY A 195 9.75 -35.66 47.12
C GLY A 195 9.46 -35.92 45.64
N VAL A 196 10.20 -36.83 45.03
CA VAL A 196 10.01 -37.25 43.63
C VAL A 196 9.92 -38.76 43.55
N SER A 197 9.00 -39.25 42.71
CA SER A 197 8.87 -40.66 42.36
C SER A 197 8.81 -40.75 40.85
N VAL A 198 9.70 -41.54 40.27
CA VAL A 198 9.83 -41.70 38.82
C VAL A 198 9.82 -43.17 38.49
N SER A 199 8.90 -43.57 37.60
CA SER A 199 8.85 -44.95 37.13
C SER A 199 10.15 -45.36 36.42
N GLY A 200 10.38 -46.66 36.28
CA GLY A 200 11.51 -47.18 35.51
C GLY A 200 11.58 -46.57 34.10
N GLU A 201 12.80 -46.30 33.64
CA GLU A 201 13.13 -45.75 32.32
C GLU A 201 12.35 -44.49 31.93
N SER A 202 11.85 -43.75 32.93
CA SER A 202 10.97 -42.61 32.75
C SER A 202 11.62 -41.32 33.26
N THR A 203 10.95 -40.20 33.01
CA THR A 203 11.41 -38.86 33.40
C THR A 203 10.26 -38.10 34.06
N SER A 204 10.56 -37.33 35.10
CA SER A 204 9.61 -36.42 35.76
C SER A 204 10.16 -35.00 35.76
N THR A 205 9.38 -34.03 35.27
CA THR A 205 9.72 -32.62 35.30
C THR A 205 9.23 -31.98 36.61
N GLN A 206 10.11 -31.25 37.28
CA GLN A 206 9.83 -30.54 38.52
C GLN A 206 10.17 -29.05 38.34
N THR A 207 9.43 -28.19 39.04
CA THR A 207 9.71 -26.76 39.11
C THR A 207 9.74 -26.34 40.58
N ILE A 208 10.80 -25.64 40.97
CA ILE A 208 10.91 -24.96 42.27
C ILE A 208 10.87 -23.46 42.06
N SER A 209 10.34 -22.74 43.05
CA SER A 209 10.22 -21.28 43.04
C SER A 209 10.53 -20.71 44.42
N PHE A 210 11.30 -19.62 44.46
CA PHE A 210 11.61 -18.90 45.71
C PHE A 210 11.83 -17.40 45.50
N GLU A 211 11.38 -16.60 46.47
CA GLU A 211 11.51 -15.13 46.44
C GLU A 211 12.97 -14.66 46.65
N THR A 212 13.39 -13.62 45.93
CA THR A 212 14.67 -12.95 46.15
C THR A 212 14.50 -11.60 46.85
N GLU A 213 15.38 -11.25 47.78
CA GLU A 213 15.35 -9.91 48.40
C GLU A 213 15.91 -8.84 47.45
N PRO A 214 15.35 -7.60 47.43
CA PRO A 214 15.87 -6.48 46.64
C PRO A 214 17.15 -5.92 47.28
N LYS A 215 18.31 -6.35 46.79
CA LYS A 215 19.67 -6.01 47.27
C LYS A 215 20.65 -5.79 46.11
N GLY A 216 20.12 -5.50 44.95
CA GLY A 216 20.81 -5.29 43.69
C GLY A 216 21.25 -6.56 42.98
N LYS A 217 22.06 -6.33 41.94
CA LYS A 217 22.55 -7.36 41.02
C LYS A 217 23.37 -8.42 41.75
N ARG A 218 23.05 -9.70 41.56
CA ARG A 218 23.82 -10.83 42.10
C ARG A 218 23.60 -12.10 41.27
N VAL A 219 24.32 -13.16 41.63
CA VAL A 219 24.15 -14.49 41.04
C VAL A 219 23.80 -15.46 42.16
N ILE A 220 22.75 -16.25 41.96
CA ILE A 220 22.29 -17.27 42.91
C ILE A 220 22.62 -18.64 42.32
N VAL A 221 23.38 -19.46 43.03
CA VAL A 221 23.64 -20.86 42.67
C VAL A 221 22.58 -21.73 43.33
N VAL A 222 21.83 -22.47 42.54
CA VAL A 222 20.85 -23.44 43.02
C VAL A 222 21.45 -24.82 42.86
N ASN A 223 21.69 -25.50 43.96
CA ASN A 223 22.23 -26.86 43.99
C ASN A 223 21.10 -27.84 44.29
N ILE A 224 20.89 -28.85 43.45
CA ILE A 224 19.90 -29.91 43.67
C ILE A 224 20.67 -31.20 43.99
N THR A 225 20.42 -31.76 45.16
CA THR A 225 21.21 -32.84 45.74
C THR A 225 20.32 -34.01 46.19
N ASN A 226 20.96 -35.06 46.71
CA ASN A 226 20.32 -36.32 47.13
C ASN A 226 19.74 -37.18 45.97
N ALA A 227 20.15 -36.88 44.74
CA ALA A 227 20.07 -37.76 43.59
C ALA A 227 21.36 -38.57 43.43
N ASP A 228 21.33 -39.64 42.63
CA ASP A 228 22.53 -40.42 42.30
C ASP A 228 23.50 -39.57 41.46
N GLU A 229 22.96 -38.74 40.58
CA GLU A 229 23.68 -37.72 39.85
C GLU A 229 23.02 -36.35 40.06
N PRO A 230 23.56 -35.51 40.96
CA PRO A 230 23.03 -34.17 41.26
C PRO A 230 23.43 -33.14 40.20
N ASP A 231 22.70 -32.04 40.14
CA ASP A 231 22.98 -30.92 39.23
C ASP A 231 22.83 -29.56 39.92
N SER A 232 23.39 -28.51 39.31
CA SER A 232 23.34 -27.14 39.82
C SER A 232 23.28 -26.11 38.70
N VAL A 233 22.62 -24.98 38.94
CA VAL A 233 22.52 -23.88 37.98
C VAL A 233 22.84 -22.54 38.64
N GLU A 234 23.41 -21.61 37.87
CA GLU A 234 23.60 -20.22 38.30
C GLU A 234 22.48 -19.36 37.69
N VAL A 235 21.78 -18.62 38.55
CA VAL A 235 20.68 -17.70 38.20
C VAL A 235 21.12 -16.26 38.39
N GLN A 236 21.05 -15.45 37.35
CA GLN A 236 21.34 -14.02 37.37
C GLN A 236 20.13 -13.23 37.86
N VAL A 237 20.34 -12.49 38.94
CA VAL A 237 19.38 -11.51 39.45
C VAL A 237 19.88 -10.10 39.10
N VAL A 238 19.02 -9.30 38.48
CA VAL A 238 19.31 -7.92 38.03
C VAL A 238 18.58 -6.89 38.91
N GLU A 239 19.08 -5.65 38.91
CA GLU A 239 18.41 -4.53 39.59
C GLU A 239 17.08 -4.19 38.92
N GLU A 240 16.09 -3.76 39.71
CA GLU A 240 14.85 -3.21 39.17
C GLU A 240 15.15 -1.86 38.50
N LEU A 241 14.93 -1.79 37.18
CA LEU A 241 15.09 -0.56 36.43
C LEU A 241 13.74 0.15 36.43
N PRO A 242 13.70 1.46 36.76
CA PRO A 242 12.48 2.24 36.61
C PRO A 242 12.03 2.22 35.14
N PRO A 243 10.75 2.52 34.85
CA PRO A 243 10.24 2.50 33.48
C PRO A 243 11.05 3.50 32.65
N THR A 244 11.69 2.98 31.61
CA THR A 244 12.62 3.69 30.74
C THR A 244 12.17 3.44 29.32
N PHE A 245 12.00 4.50 28.53
CA PHE A 245 11.32 4.43 27.25
C PHE A 245 12.29 4.77 26.12
N GLU A 246 12.45 3.82 25.21
CA GLU A 246 13.13 4.00 23.92
C GLU A 246 12.07 4.29 22.85
N VAL A 247 12.40 5.16 21.90
CA VAL A 247 11.49 5.59 20.83
C VAL A 247 12.08 5.32 19.46
N GLU A 248 11.22 4.89 18.55
CA GLU A 248 11.57 4.65 17.15
C GLU A 248 10.51 5.29 16.24
N ILE A 249 10.95 5.94 15.17
CA ILE A 249 10.06 6.43 14.11
C ILE A 249 9.83 5.28 13.15
N VAL A 250 8.57 4.84 13.03
CA VAL A 250 8.19 3.73 12.16
C VAL A 250 7.84 4.25 10.77
N GLU A 251 7.03 5.31 10.72
CA GLU A 251 6.52 5.87 9.49
C GLU A 251 6.22 7.36 9.65
N ILE A 252 6.50 8.13 8.61
CA ILE A 252 6.14 9.55 8.49
C ILE A 252 5.27 9.65 7.24
N GLY A 253 4.05 10.16 7.41
CA GLY A 253 3.14 10.40 6.28
C GLY A 253 3.60 11.57 5.41
N ASP A 254 2.99 11.71 4.23
CA ASP A 254 3.19 12.89 3.39
C ASP A 254 2.59 14.13 4.07
N GLY A 255 3.43 15.12 4.38
CA GLY A 255 3.03 16.34 5.06
C GLY A 255 2.93 17.55 4.14
N LYS A 256 2.02 18.46 4.45
CA LYS A 256 1.94 19.81 3.85
C LYS A 256 2.01 20.86 4.93
N GLU A 257 2.54 22.03 4.60
CA GLU A 257 2.50 23.15 5.53
C GLU A 257 1.06 23.60 5.83
N GLY A 258 0.78 23.91 7.10
CA GLY A 258 -0.56 24.26 7.56
C GLY A 258 -1.53 23.09 7.77
N GLU A 259 -1.16 21.86 7.39
CA GLU A 259 -1.92 20.63 7.65
C GLU A 259 -1.27 19.81 8.79
N ASP A 260 -2.02 18.90 9.41
CA ASP A 260 -1.45 17.98 10.40
C ASP A 260 -0.57 16.92 9.70
N LEU A 261 0.67 16.74 10.16
CA LEU A 261 1.55 15.66 9.72
C LEU A 261 1.27 14.41 10.57
N GLU A 262 0.86 13.31 9.93
CA GLU A 262 0.71 12.02 10.59
C GLU A 262 2.08 11.33 10.77
N VAL A 263 2.41 10.95 12.00
CA VAL A 263 3.65 10.23 12.34
C VAL A 263 3.31 9.01 13.18
N THR A 264 3.82 7.85 12.79
CA THR A 264 3.72 6.62 13.58
C THR A 264 5.04 6.34 14.29
N VAL A 265 4.97 6.17 15.61
CA VAL A 265 6.11 5.93 16.49
C VAL A 265 5.90 4.67 17.32
N ASP A 266 6.96 3.89 17.48
CA ASP A 266 7.02 2.79 18.44
C ASP A 266 7.69 3.28 19.73
N VAL A 267 7.07 2.99 20.86
CA VAL A 267 7.55 3.37 22.18
C VAL A 267 7.72 2.10 23.01
N THR A 268 8.96 1.73 23.31
CA THR A 268 9.30 0.50 24.01
C THR A 268 9.75 0.79 25.45
N ASN A 269 9.08 0.19 26.43
CA ASN A 269 9.51 0.27 27.83
C ASN A 269 10.55 -0.82 28.13
N VAL A 270 11.82 -0.42 28.19
CA VAL A 270 12.96 -1.28 28.54
C VAL A 270 13.21 -1.36 30.05
N GLY A 271 12.34 -0.76 30.87
CA GLY A 271 12.34 -0.87 32.32
C GLY A 271 11.60 -2.12 32.82
N HIS A 272 11.70 -2.36 34.14
CA HIS A 272 11.15 -3.55 34.80
C HIS A 272 9.81 -3.29 35.51
N SER A 273 9.11 -2.22 35.15
CA SER A 273 7.78 -1.92 35.68
C SER A 273 6.95 -1.17 34.65
N GLU A 274 5.62 -1.23 34.77
CA GLU A 274 4.75 -0.34 34.01
C GLU A 274 5.07 1.13 34.31
N GLY A 275 4.97 1.97 33.30
CA GLY A 275 5.08 3.41 33.46
C GLY A 275 4.33 4.18 32.38
N THR A 276 4.17 5.47 32.63
CA THR A 276 3.63 6.43 31.67
C THR A 276 4.66 7.51 31.41
N LYS A 277 4.84 7.88 30.14
CA LYS A 277 5.79 8.93 29.73
C LYS A 277 5.21 9.83 28.65
N GLU A 278 5.55 11.10 28.71
CA GLU A 278 5.32 12.05 27.63
C GLU A 278 6.35 11.84 26.52
N VAL A 279 5.87 11.61 25.30
CA VAL A 279 6.63 11.56 24.06
C VAL A 279 6.38 12.87 23.32
N THR A 280 7.44 13.61 23.03
CA THR A 280 7.38 14.87 22.29
C THR A 280 7.78 14.63 20.85
N LEU A 281 6.95 15.06 19.91
CA LEU A 281 7.26 15.13 18.48
C LEU A 281 7.44 16.61 18.13
N ASP A 282 8.63 16.97 17.64
CA ASP A 282 9.04 18.35 17.42
C ASP A 282 9.61 18.52 16.00
N LEU A 283 8.94 19.30 15.16
CA LEU A 283 9.36 19.70 13.82
C LEU A 283 10.03 21.10 13.83
N GLY A 284 10.48 21.56 15.00
CA GLY A 284 11.13 22.85 15.17
C GLY A 284 10.17 24.02 14.97
N ARG A 285 10.36 24.78 13.88
CA ARG A 285 9.50 25.94 13.58
C ARG A 285 8.19 25.56 12.91
N ALA A 286 8.13 24.39 12.27
CA ALA A 286 6.93 23.93 11.57
C ALA A 286 5.82 23.54 12.54
N GLY A 287 6.16 22.96 13.71
CA GLY A 287 5.17 22.53 14.69
C GLY A 287 5.72 21.59 15.74
N SER A 288 4.95 21.32 16.78
CA SER A 288 5.26 20.30 17.78
C SER A 288 3.99 19.84 18.50
N THR A 289 3.99 18.60 18.96
CA THR A 289 2.94 18.01 19.79
C THR A 289 3.52 17.05 20.81
N THR A 290 2.73 16.70 21.82
CA THR A 290 3.11 15.77 22.89
C THR A 290 1.98 14.78 23.13
N VAL A 291 2.33 13.51 23.32
CA VAL A 291 1.39 12.44 23.66
C VAL A 291 1.88 11.70 24.91
N GLU A 292 0.96 11.29 25.79
CA GLU A 292 1.29 10.40 26.91
C GLU A 292 1.12 8.95 26.49
N VAL A 293 2.17 8.15 26.68
CA VAL A 293 2.18 6.71 26.35
C VAL A 293 2.38 5.91 27.63
N THR A 294 1.56 4.89 27.83
CA THR A 294 1.67 3.95 28.95
C THR A 294 2.00 2.58 28.41
N ALA A 295 3.10 1.98 28.88
CA ALA A 295 3.50 0.64 28.49
C ALA A 295 3.96 -0.17 29.72
N GLY A 296 3.58 -1.45 29.75
CA GLY A 296 4.06 -2.44 30.70
C GLY A 296 5.54 -2.78 30.52
N GLU A 297 6.05 -3.69 31.35
CA GLU A 297 7.43 -4.18 31.23
C GLU A 297 7.66 -4.88 29.88
N ALA A 298 8.74 -4.50 29.20
CA ALA A 298 9.13 -5.04 27.88
C ALA A 298 8.01 -4.96 26.83
N GLU A 299 7.05 -4.05 27.01
CA GLU A 299 5.97 -3.79 26.07
C GLU A 299 6.38 -2.69 25.11
N THR A 300 6.02 -2.87 23.84
CA THR A 300 6.10 -1.85 22.79
C THR A 300 4.69 -1.41 22.44
N VAL A 301 4.45 -0.10 22.48
CA VAL A 301 3.19 0.53 22.08
C VAL A 301 3.44 1.35 20.82
N THR A 302 2.68 1.05 19.76
CA THR A 302 2.67 1.82 18.51
C THR A 302 1.61 2.90 18.59
N GLU A 303 2.00 4.16 18.39
CA GLU A 303 1.11 5.32 18.41
C GLU A 303 1.18 6.07 17.08
N THR A 304 0.02 6.44 16.53
CA THR A 304 -0.09 7.33 15.39
C THR A 304 -0.51 8.72 15.88
N VAL A 305 0.36 9.70 15.71
CA VAL A 305 0.23 11.05 16.27
C VAL A 305 0.21 12.08 15.15
N ASN A 306 -0.74 13.00 15.22
CA ASN A 306 -0.86 14.13 14.30
C ASN A 306 -0.09 15.34 14.87
N VAL A 307 0.94 15.79 14.15
CA VAL A 307 1.75 16.96 14.49
C VAL A 307 1.23 18.16 13.69
N PRO A 308 0.64 19.18 14.32
CA PRO A 308 0.11 20.33 13.60
C PRO A 308 1.24 21.14 12.98
N THR A 309 1.16 21.42 11.68
CA THR A 309 2.13 22.28 10.99
C THR A 309 1.59 23.69 10.75
N VAL A 310 2.49 24.67 10.56
CA VAL A 310 2.12 26.07 10.29
C VAL A 310 2.37 26.44 8.83
N HIS A 311 1.64 27.43 8.33
CA HIS A 311 1.91 28.00 6.99
C HIS A 311 3.30 28.65 6.94
N GLY A 312 3.96 28.58 5.78
CA GLY A 312 5.33 29.04 5.56
C GLY A 312 6.41 28.11 6.16
N SER A 313 6.06 26.84 6.42
CA SER A 313 6.98 25.82 6.96
C SER A 313 7.38 24.74 5.96
N ALA A 314 7.02 24.91 4.69
CA ALA A 314 7.39 23.97 3.66
C ALA A 314 8.92 23.84 3.43
N GLY A 315 9.29 22.76 2.75
CA GLY A 315 10.67 22.33 2.52
C GLY A 315 11.17 21.34 3.57
N GLU A 316 12.50 21.19 3.63
CA GLU A 316 13.16 20.25 4.54
C GLU A 316 13.06 20.70 6.01
N ASN A 317 12.41 19.89 6.83
CA ASN A 317 12.30 20.01 8.28
C ASN A 317 12.95 18.79 8.96
N THR A 318 13.29 18.91 10.24
CA THR A 318 13.79 17.79 11.04
C THR A 318 12.76 17.45 12.10
N LEU A 319 12.13 16.28 11.97
CA LEU A 319 11.30 15.72 13.01
C LEU A 319 12.21 15.13 14.08
N THR A 320 11.99 15.51 15.33
CA THR A 320 12.65 14.91 16.50
C THR A 320 11.58 14.33 17.40
N VAL A 321 11.64 13.02 17.61
CA VAL A 321 10.82 12.29 18.57
C VAL A 321 11.67 12.01 19.79
N ARG A 322 11.24 12.46 20.97
CA ARG A 322 12.03 12.33 22.19
C ARG A 322 11.19 12.05 23.43
N THR A 323 11.80 11.30 24.33
CA THR A 323 11.39 11.16 25.73
C THR A 323 12.42 11.85 26.63
N GLU A 324 12.36 11.64 27.95
CA GLU A 324 13.43 12.11 28.85
C GLU A 324 14.73 11.29 28.67
N GLY A 325 14.63 10.03 28.24
CA GLY A 325 15.75 9.08 28.23
C GLY A 325 16.30 8.76 26.84
N ASP A 326 15.56 9.08 25.79
CA ASP A 326 15.90 8.70 24.41
C ASP A 326 15.40 9.74 23.39
N GLU A 327 16.09 9.83 22.26
CA GLU A 327 15.81 10.78 21.18
C GLU A 327 16.20 10.19 19.82
N VAL A 328 15.29 10.29 18.86
CA VAL A 328 15.49 9.92 17.45
C VAL A 328 15.04 11.07 16.56
N SER A 329 15.74 11.30 15.45
CA SER A 329 15.40 12.36 14.49
C SER A 329 15.46 11.85 13.05
N GLU A 330 14.58 12.40 12.22
CA GLU A 330 14.53 12.14 10.78
C GLU A 330 14.20 13.43 10.01
N THR A 331 14.65 13.51 8.76
CA THR A 331 14.31 14.64 7.88
C THR A 331 12.97 14.37 7.22
N VAL A 332 12.08 15.35 7.25
CA VAL A 332 10.78 15.33 6.56
C VAL A 332 10.67 16.54 5.65
N GLU A 333 10.22 16.33 4.43
CA GLU A 333 9.95 17.40 3.48
C GLU A 333 8.45 17.73 3.53
N LEU A 334 8.10 18.94 3.95
CA LEU A 334 6.72 19.41 3.92
C LEU A 334 6.46 20.09 2.57
N ALA A 335 5.42 19.67 1.86
CA ALA A 335 5.07 20.29 0.60
C ALA A 335 4.47 21.70 0.80
N GLU A 336 4.82 22.61 -0.10
CA GLU A 336 4.16 23.93 -0.21
C GLU A 336 2.70 23.74 -0.66
N ASN A 337 1.79 24.55 -0.13
CA ASN A 337 0.41 24.60 -0.62
C ASN A 337 0.38 24.99 -2.10
N ALA A 338 -0.72 24.68 -2.80
CA ALA A 338 -0.94 25.19 -4.15
C ALA A 338 -0.96 26.72 -4.13
N PHE A 339 -0.33 27.34 -5.12
CA PHE A 339 -0.28 28.79 -5.30
C PHE A 339 -0.49 29.09 -6.78
N PHE A 340 -1.59 29.76 -7.11
CA PHE A 340 -1.99 30.01 -8.49
C PHE A 340 -1.53 31.38 -8.97
N GLU A 341 -0.41 31.40 -9.69
CA GLU A 341 0.06 32.56 -10.42
C GLU A 341 -0.82 32.81 -11.64
N VAL A 342 -1.14 34.09 -11.90
CA VAL A 342 -1.94 34.50 -13.06
C VAL A 342 -1.19 35.51 -13.92
N ASP A 343 -1.27 35.31 -15.24
CA ASP A 343 -0.69 36.18 -16.26
C ASP A 343 -1.75 36.49 -17.32
N LEU A 344 -1.99 37.76 -17.61
CA LEU A 344 -2.86 38.15 -18.72
C LEU A 344 -2.13 37.95 -20.06
N VAL A 345 -2.60 37.01 -20.88
CA VAL A 345 -1.98 36.67 -22.17
C VAL A 345 -2.47 37.61 -23.27
N SER A 346 -3.79 37.84 -23.35
CA SER A 346 -4.39 38.77 -24.31
C SER A 346 -5.79 39.22 -23.90
N HIS A 347 -6.26 40.31 -24.51
CA HIS A 347 -7.62 40.82 -24.36
C HIS A 347 -8.14 41.42 -25.67
N ASN A 348 -9.47 41.57 -25.80
CA ASN A 348 -10.13 42.12 -27.01
C ASN A 348 -10.44 43.64 -26.96
N SER A 349 -10.12 44.32 -25.86
CA SER A 349 -10.31 45.78 -25.73
C SER A 349 -9.49 46.61 -26.75
N PRO A 350 -10.04 47.72 -27.30
CA PRO A 350 -11.36 48.31 -27.02
C PRO A 350 -12.54 47.53 -27.63
N ILE A 351 -13.70 47.54 -26.96
CA ILE A 351 -14.93 46.86 -27.44
C ILE A 351 -16.13 47.81 -27.53
N PRO A 352 -17.12 47.55 -28.40
CA PRO A 352 -18.43 48.19 -28.33
C PRO A 352 -19.25 47.71 -27.12
N GLN A 353 -20.18 48.54 -26.64
CA GLN A 353 -21.00 48.28 -25.44
C GLN A 353 -21.79 46.96 -25.48
N GLU A 354 -22.16 46.47 -26.66
CA GLU A 354 -22.90 45.22 -26.82
C GLU A 354 -22.04 43.94 -26.78
N PHE A 355 -20.72 44.06 -26.71
CA PHE A 355 -19.79 42.93 -26.64
C PHE A 355 -19.30 42.69 -25.20
N ALA A 356 -18.84 41.48 -24.93
CA ALA A 356 -18.14 41.15 -23.70
C ALA A 356 -16.64 41.40 -23.85
N PHE A 357 -15.98 41.79 -22.75
CA PHE A 357 -14.54 41.73 -22.68
C PHE A 357 -14.11 40.27 -22.62
N GLU A 358 -13.27 39.86 -23.56
CA GLU A 358 -12.68 38.52 -23.61
C GLU A 358 -11.23 38.63 -23.12
N PHE A 359 -10.90 37.85 -22.09
CA PHE A 359 -9.57 37.74 -21.51
C PHE A 359 -9.05 36.31 -21.66
N GLU A 360 -7.86 36.16 -22.23
CA GLU A 360 -7.11 34.91 -22.22
C GLU A 360 -6.10 34.99 -21.07
N VAL A 361 -6.30 34.20 -20.01
CA VAL A 361 -5.48 34.24 -18.79
C VAL A 361 -4.69 32.95 -18.65
N GLY A 362 -3.37 33.07 -18.56
CA GLY A 362 -2.48 31.98 -18.19
C GLY A 362 -2.48 31.80 -16.67
N VAL A 363 -2.59 30.55 -16.23
CA VAL A 363 -2.62 30.18 -14.81
C VAL A 363 -1.57 29.10 -14.57
N THR A 364 -0.67 29.32 -13.62
CA THR A 364 0.38 28.36 -13.25
C THR A 364 0.30 28.06 -11.76
N ASN A 365 0.26 26.78 -11.39
CA ASN A 365 0.39 26.39 -9.99
C ASN A 365 1.89 26.31 -9.64
N SER A 366 2.44 27.36 -9.03
CA SER A 366 3.83 27.40 -8.57
C SER A 366 4.02 26.77 -7.18
N GLY A 367 2.93 26.31 -6.57
CA GLY A 367 2.94 25.56 -5.30
C GLY A 367 3.44 24.11 -5.42
N GLY A 368 3.70 23.49 -4.26
CA GLY A 368 4.32 22.16 -4.15
C GLY A 368 3.35 20.98 -4.31
N VAL A 369 2.04 21.23 -4.36
CA VAL A 369 1.01 20.18 -4.47
C VAL A 369 -0.04 20.51 -5.53
N ALA A 370 -0.76 19.48 -5.99
CA ALA A 370 -1.96 19.66 -6.78
C ALA A 370 -3.04 20.40 -5.97
N GLY A 371 -3.78 21.30 -6.62
CA GLY A 371 -4.82 22.09 -5.95
C GLY A 371 -5.94 22.50 -6.89
N GLN A 372 -7.01 23.03 -6.30
CA GLN A 372 -8.11 23.67 -7.01
C GLN A 372 -8.13 25.16 -6.66
N GLY A 373 -8.32 26.00 -7.67
CA GLY A 373 -8.40 27.45 -7.52
C GLY A 373 -9.52 28.02 -8.38
N THR A 374 -9.90 29.27 -8.12
CA THR A 374 -10.84 30.02 -8.95
C THR A 374 -10.12 31.27 -9.43
N VAL A 375 -10.08 31.46 -10.74
CA VAL A 375 -9.62 32.71 -11.35
C VAL A 375 -10.85 33.53 -11.69
N GLU A 376 -10.89 34.76 -11.19
CA GLU A 376 -11.97 35.72 -11.41
C GLU A 376 -11.41 36.95 -12.13
N ALA A 377 -12.11 37.38 -13.18
CA ALA A 377 -11.89 38.66 -13.82
C ALA A 377 -13.07 39.58 -13.48
N VAL A 378 -12.79 40.71 -12.84
CA VAL A 378 -13.77 41.76 -12.51
C VAL A 378 -13.42 43.01 -13.31
N VAL A 379 -14.37 43.54 -14.06
CA VAL A 379 -14.21 44.82 -14.75
C VAL A 379 -14.97 45.89 -13.97
N GLN A 380 -14.27 46.96 -13.59
CA GLN A 380 -14.77 47.99 -12.68
C GLN A 380 -14.32 49.40 -13.08
N GLU A 381 -15.04 50.42 -12.60
CA GLU A 381 -14.68 51.83 -12.82
C GLU A 381 -13.33 52.19 -12.19
N ILE A 382 -12.54 53.02 -12.89
CA ILE A 382 -11.30 53.59 -12.34
C ILE A 382 -11.67 54.78 -11.45
N LEU A 383 -11.41 54.66 -10.15
CA LEU A 383 -11.60 55.75 -9.20
C LEU A 383 -10.37 56.69 -9.19
N PRO A 384 -10.57 58.01 -9.03
CA PRO A 384 -9.47 58.94 -8.84
C PRO A 384 -8.71 58.62 -7.54
N GLU A 385 -7.37 58.75 -7.57
CA GLU A 385 -6.46 58.36 -6.47
C GLU A 385 -6.78 58.96 -5.08
N ASP A 386 -7.61 60.00 -5.00
CA ASP A 386 -7.98 60.69 -3.76
C ASP A 386 -9.33 60.20 -3.14
N ASP A 387 -10.02 59.23 -3.75
CA ASP A 387 -11.36 58.78 -3.34
C ASP A 387 -11.38 57.33 -2.80
N GLU A 388 -10.72 57.12 -1.66
CA GLU A 388 -10.62 55.79 -0.99
C GLU A 388 -11.92 55.35 -0.26
N GLU A 389 -12.93 56.22 -0.14
CA GLU A 389 -14.19 55.87 0.57
C GLU A 389 -15.31 55.37 -0.36
N THR A 390 -15.08 55.39 -1.68
CA THR A 390 -16.02 54.94 -2.68
C THR A 390 -15.59 53.56 -3.20
N GLU A 391 -16.51 52.59 -3.24
CA GLU A 391 -16.22 51.30 -3.90
C GLU A 391 -16.42 51.45 -5.41
N PRO A 392 -15.49 50.96 -6.25
CA PRO A 392 -15.60 51.07 -7.70
C PRO A 392 -16.83 50.30 -8.19
N GLN A 393 -17.58 50.87 -9.13
CA GLN A 393 -18.71 50.14 -9.69
C GLN A 393 -18.22 49.03 -10.62
N GLN A 394 -18.59 47.80 -10.28
CA GLN A 394 -18.39 46.64 -11.14
C GLN A 394 -19.38 46.69 -12.31
N ILE A 395 -18.84 46.63 -13.54
CA ILE A 395 -19.62 46.60 -14.77
C ILE A 395 -19.74 45.18 -15.36
N GLY A 396 -18.79 44.29 -15.04
CA GLY A 396 -18.81 42.90 -15.48
C GLY A 396 -17.94 41.99 -14.61
N SER A 397 -18.24 40.69 -14.63
CA SER A 397 -17.30 39.67 -14.16
C SER A 397 -17.45 38.34 -14.87
N ALA A 398 -16.39 37.56 -14.82
CA ALA A 398 -16.34 36.18 -15.23
C ALA A 398 -15.41 35.40 -14.30
N SER A 399 -15.67 34.12 -14.09
CA SER A 399 -14.77 33.26 -13.33
C SER A 399 -14.68 31.86 -13.91
N ALA A 400 -13.53 31.23 -13.69
CA ALA A 400 -13.26 29.85 -14.09
C ALA A 400 -12.55 29.12 -12.95
N ASN A 401 -12.93 27.87 -12.73
CA ASN A 401 -12.21 27.00 -11.81
C ASN A 401 -11.09 26.27 -12.54
N VAL A 402 -9.95 26.14 -11.88
CA VAL A 402 -8.79 25.40 -12.35
C VAL A 402 -8.45 24.30 -11.35
N GLU A 403 -7.98 23.17 -11.87
CA GLU A 403 -7.39 22.09 -11.07
C GLU A 403 -6.06 21.76 -11.73
N LEU A 404 -4.95 22.02 -11.04
CA LEU A 404 -3.61 21.89 -11.59
C LEU A 404 -2.73 21.11 -10.62
N ASP A 405 -2.01 20.13 -11.16
CA ASP A 405 -0.87 19.51 -10.48
C ASP A 405 0.23 20.56 -10.20
N SER A 406 1.15 20.27 -9.27
CA SER A 406 2.30 21.14 -8.99
C SER A 406 3.13 21.39 -10.26
N GLY A 407 3.45 22.66 -10.52
CA GLY A 407 4.21 23.11 -11.69
C GLY A 407 3.46 23.02 -13.02
N ALA A 408 2.18 22.61 -13.03
CA ALA A 408 1.35 22.60 -14.22
C ALA A 408 0.80 24.00 -14.52
N SER A 409 0.55 24.26 -15.81
CA SER A 409 -0.01 25.51 -16.31
C SER A 409 -1.18 25.24 -17.25
N THR A 410 -2.19 26.10 -17.23
CA THR A 410 -3.31 26.11 -18.19
C THR A 410 -3.62 27.52 -18.63
N THR A 411 -4.43 27.65 -19.66
CA THR A 411 -5.06 28.92 -20.07
C THR A 411 -6.55 28.82 -19.83
N VAL A 412 -7.17 29.91 -19.36
CA VAL A 412 -8.62 30.05 -19.19
C VAL A 412 -9.12 31.26 -19.96
N ASP A 413 -10.24 31.08 -20.66
CA ASP A 413 -10.93 32.15 -21.36
C ASP A 413 -12.06 32.68 -20.46
N LEU A 414 -12.02 33.98 -20.17
CA LEU A 414 -13.00 34.67 -19.34
C LEU A 414 -13.71 35.74 -20.17
N ALA A 415 -15.05 35.70 -20.19
CA ALA A 415 -15.87 36.65 -20.94
C ALA A 415 -16.75 37.46 -19.97
N ALA A 416 -16.38 38.71 -19.70
CA ALA A 416 -17.10 39.61 -18.82
C ALA A 416 -17.97 40.58 -19.63
N ASP A 417 -19.30 40.46 -19.50
CA ASP A 417 -20.24 41.33 -20.21
C ASP A 417 -20.10 42.79 -19.77
N ALA A 418 -19.90 43.72 -20.72
CA ALA A 418 -19.85 45.16 -20.43
C ALA A 418 -21.25 45.76 -20.16
N GLY A 419 -22.31 45.05 -20.57
CA GLY A 419 -23.70 45.40 -20.22
C GLY A 419 -24.12 46.79 -20.70
N THR A 420 -24.39 47.68 -19.75
CA THR A 420 -24.75 49.09 -20.03
C THR A 420 -23.66 50.06 -19.56
N ALA A 421 -22.40 49.60 -19.50
CA ALA A 421 -21.26 50.44 -19.17
C ALA A 421 -21.22 51.68 -20.06
N GLU A 422 -20.93 52.84 -19.47
CA GLU A 422 -20.73 54.06 -20.25
C GLU A 422 -19.49 53.91 -21.15
N PHE A 423 -19.38 54.75 -22.18
CA PHE A 423 -18.19 54.79 -23.01
C PHE A 423 -17.06 55.45 -22.22
N ASP A 424 -16.19 54.64 -21.62
CA ASP A 424 -15.09 55.09 -20.77
C ASP A 424 -14.00 54.01 -20.66
N THR A 425 -12.91 54.36 -19.97
CA THR A 425 -11.86 53.43 -19.54
C THR A 425 -12.20 52.84 -18.18
N TYR A 426 -12.05 51.52 -18.09
CA TYR A 426 -12.29 50.68 -16.92
C TYR A 426 -11.02 49.92 -16.55
N GLU A 427 -10.99 49.37 -15.35
CA GLU A 427 -9.94 48.47 -14.87
C GLU A 427 -10.47 47.04 -14.86
N ALA A 428 -9.75 46.13 -15.52
CA ALA A 428 -9.92 44.69 -15.36
C ALA A 428 -8.96 44.19 -14.28
N VAL A 429 -9.52 43.61 -13.23
CA VAL A 429 -8.80 42.97 -12.11
C VAL A 429 -8.93 41.46 -12.28
N ILE A 430 -7.82 40.79 -12.58
CA ILE A 430 -7.73 39.33 -12.63
C ILE A 430 -7.14 38.84 -11.30
N ASP A 431 -7.89 38.04 -10.56
CA ASP A 431 -7.52 37.55 -9.24
C ASP A 431 -7.69 36.03 -9.16
N SER A 432 -6.67 35.32 -8.68
CA SER A 432 -6.75 33.89 -8.35
C SER A 432 -7.02 33.63 -6.86
N GLY A 433 -7.05 34.69 -6.04
CA GLY A 433 -7.00 34.64 -4.59
C GLY A 433 -5.56 34.59 -4.03
N ASP A 434 -4.60 34.13 -4.83
CA ASP A 434 -3.17 34.07 -4.50
C ASP A 434 -2.37 35.22 -5.12
N GLN A 435 -2.74 35.62 -6.34
CA GLN A 435 -2.14 36.72 -7.09
C GLN A 435 -3.21 37.53 -7.80
N THR A 436 -3.01 38.85 -7.83
CA THR A 436 -3.84 39.78 -8.59
C THR A 436 -3.02 40.49 -9.66
N VAL A 437 -3.59 40.63 -10.85
CA VAL A 437 -3.07 41.41 -11.99
C VAL A 437 -4.15 42.39 -12.43
N THR A 438 -3.77 43.64 -12.71
CA THR A 438 -4.71 44.66 -13.22
C THR A 438 -4.32 45.14 -14.62
N GLN A 439 -5.32 45.51 -15.43
CA GLN A 439 -5.15 46.00 -16.79
C GLN A 439 -6.26 47.00 -17.12
N GLU A 440 -5.91 48.14 -17.74
CA GLU A 440 -6.91 49.08 -18.27
C GLU A 440 -7.56 48.53 -19.53
N VAL A 441 -8.88 48.65 -19.63
CA VAL A 441 -9.72 48.24 -20.77
C VAL A 441 -10.76 49.33 -21.08
N GLU A 442 -11.13 49.47 -22.34
CA GLU A 442 -12.01 50.54 -22.83
C GLU A 442 -13.29 50.00 -23.48
N VAL A 443 -14.42 50.65 -23.18
CA VAL A 443 -15.69 50.54 -23.93
C VAL A 443 -15.81 51.76 -24.84
N ALA A 444 -15.85 51.55 -26.16
CA ALA A 444 -15.88 52.62 -27.16
C ALA A 444 -17.19 52.57 -27.99
N GLU A 445 -17.60 53.70 -28.60
CA GLU A 445 -18.74 53.69 -29.53
C GLU A 445 -18.38 52.96 -30.85
N THR A 446 -19.38 52.47 -31.56
CA THR A 446 -19.19 51.84 -32.88
C THR A 446 -18.81 52.86 -33.95
N GLY A 447 -18.18 52.42 -35.04
CA GLY A 447 -18.04 53.24 -36.24
C GLY A 447 -19.38 53.41 -36.96
N TYR A 448 -19.61 54.59 -37.52
CA TYR A 448 -20.84 54.96 -38.24
C TYR A 448 -20.44 55.71 -39.51
N ILE A 449 -20.64 55.11 -40.69
CA ILE A 449 -20.35 55.79 -41.95
C ILE A 449 -21.57 56.61 -42.40
N ASP A 450 -21.44 57.94 -42.36
CA ASP A 450 -22.40 58.87 -42.95
C ASP A 450 -22.12 59.07 -44.45
N VAL A 451 -23.19 59.32 -45.21
CA VAL A 451 -23.14 59.54 -46.67
C VAL A 451 -23.53 60.98 -46.98
N SER A 452 -22.57 61.78 -47.44
CA SER A 452 -22.77 63.20 -47.78
C SER A 452 -22.34 63.54 -49.21
N ASP A 453 -22.70 64.76 -49.65
CA ASP A 453 -22.19 65.37 -50.88
C ASP A 453 -22.38 64.56 -52.18
N VAL A 454 -23.54 63.90 -52.32
CA VAL A 454 -23.90 63.18 -53.56
C VAL A 454 -24.06 64.15 -54.73
N THR A 455 -23.18 64.00 -55.72
CA THR A 455 -23.17 64.81 -56.95
C THR A 455 -23.34 63.94 -58.19
N LEU A 456 -24.09 64.47 -59.16
CA LEU A 456 -24.48 63.79 -60.40
C LEU A 456 -24.25 64.66 -61.63
N ASN A 457 -24.00 64.04 -62.79
CA ASN A 457 -23.88 64.69 -64.10
C ASN A 457 -25.23 64.81 -64.86
N THR A 458 -26.36 64.72 -64.16
CA THR A 458 -27.72 64.66 -64.75
C THR A 458 -28.32 66.06 -65.00
N PRO A 459 -29.17 66.24 -66.02
CA PRO A 459 -29.75 65.21 -66.89
C PRO A 459 -28.78 64.74 -68.00
N VAL A 460 -28.77 63.42 -68.27
CA VAL A 460 -28.00 62.78 -69.36
C VAL A 460 -28.93 62.25 -70.46
N ALA A 461 -28.44 62.02 -71.68
CA ALA A 461 -29.23 61.35 -72.71
C ALA A 461 -29.22 59.82 -72.52
N ALA A 462 -30.30 59.15 -72.93
CA ALA A 462 -30.39 57.70 -72.89
C ALA A 462 -29.27 57.05 -73.72
N GLY A 463 -28.44 56.21 -73.09
CA GLY A 463 -27.22 55.67 -73.68
C GLY A 463 -25.92 56.30 -73.13
N GLU A 464 -26.00 57.38 -72.36
CA GLU A 464 -24.86 58.01 -71.68
C GLU A 464 -24.71 57.51 -70.24
N ASP A 465 -23.49 57.56 -69.71
CA ASP A 465 -23.21 57.14 -68.34
C ASP A 465 -23.56 58.24 -67.33
N ILE A 466 -24.13 57.83 -66.19
CA ILE A 466 -24.32 58.68 -65.03
C ILE A 466 -23.11 58.53 -64.11
N GLU A 467 -22.44 59.64 -63.84
CA GLU A 467 -21.34 59.71 -62.87
C GLU A 467 -21.91 60.10 -61.51
N VAL A 468 -21.69 59.24 -60.51
CA VAL A 468 -22.09 59.45 -59.12
C VAL A 468 -20.82 59.61 -58.28
N THR A 469 -20.68 60.74 -57.59
CA THR A 469 -19.61 60.92 -56.59
C THR A 469 -20.25 61.20 -55.24
N THR A 470 -19.76 60.55 -54.18
CA THR A 470 -20.24 60.72 -52.80
C THR A 470 -19.08 60.77 -51.83
N THR A 471 -19.22 61.54 -50.76
CA THR A 471 -18.30 61.52 -49.62
C THR A 471 -18.84 60.59 -48.55
N LEU A 472 -17.99 59.71 -48.04
CA LEU A 472 -18.24 58.86 -46.89
C LEU A 472 -17.39 59.38 -45.73
N THR A 473 -17.99 59.56 -44.57
CA THR A 473 -17.24 59.94 -43.36
C THR A 473 -17.64 59.03 -42.21
N ASN A 474 -16.65 58.43 -41.55
CA ASN A 474 -16.90 57.75 -40.30
C ASN A 474 -17.07 58.80 -39.20
N VAL A 475 -18.33 59.08 -38.84
CA VAL A 475 -18.70 59.99 -37.74
C VAL A 475 -18.97 59.22 -36.44
N GLY A 476 -18.71 57.90 -36.42
CA GLY A 476 -18.66 57.10 -35.21
C GLY A 476 -17.27 57.14 -34.57
N SER A 477 -17.11 56.52 -33.40
CA SER A 477 -15.89 56.64 -32.59
C SER A 477 -14.92 55.44 -32.72
N ALA A 478 -15.15 54.54 -33.66
CA ALA A 478 -14.26 53.40 -33.92
C ALA A 478 -14.09 53.15 -35.43
N SER A 479 -12.97 52.54 -35.82
CA SER A 479 -12.76 52.10 -37.20
C SER A 479 -13.85 51.09 -37.60
N THR A 480 -14.47 51.25 -38.76
CA THR A 480 -15.51 50.33 -39.24
C THR A 480 -15.32 49.98 -40.72
N THR A 481 -15.87 48.83 -41.10
CA THR A 481 -15.92 48.36 -42.48
C THR A 481 -17.38 48.18 -42.87
N GLU A 482 -17.86 48.91 -43.87
CA GLU A 482 -19.23 48.77 -44.38
C GLU A 482 -19.24 48.61 -45.90
N THR A 483 -20.29 47.99 -46.43
CA THR A 483 -20.52 47.91 -47.88
C THR A 483 -21.29 49.15 -48.38
N LEU A 484 -20.67 49.97 -49.22
CA LEU A 484 -21.36 51.01 -49.99
C LEU A 484 -22.08 50.38 -51.19
N SER A 485 -23.35 50.72 -51.38
CA SER A 485 -24.20 50.30 -52.49
C SER A 485 -24.79 51.53 -53.21
N VAL A 486 -24.73 51.52 -54.54
CA VAL A 486 -25.29 52.57 -55.40
C VAL A 486 -26.21 51.93 -56.43
N SER A 487 -27.49 52.26 -56.40
CA SER A 487 -28.50 51.74 -57.33
C SER A 487 -29.35 52.83 -57.97
N LEU A 488 -29.68 52.66 -59.24
CA LEU A 488 -30.53 53.54 -60.02
C LEU A 488 -31.79 52.77 -60.45
N GLY A 489 -32.82 52.78 -59.61
CA GLY A 489 -34.05 52.01 -59.85
C GLY A 489 -33.77 50.55 -60.23
N ASP A 490 -34.37 50.10 -61.34
CA ASP A 490 -34.12 48.78 -61.94
C ASP A 490 -33.06 48.81 -63.08
N VAL A 491 -32.38 49.94 -63.27
CA VAL A 491 -31.47 50.19 -64.42
C VAL A 491 -30.07 49.65 -64.15
N ALA A 492 -29.47 50.02 -63.01
CA ALA A 492 -28.10 49.65 -62.67
C ALA A 492 -27.89 49.60 -61.15
N GLU A 493 -26.99 48.73 -60.70
CA GLU A 493 -26.55 48.60 -59.30
C GLU A 493 -25.06 48.28 -59.26
N GLN A 494 -24.34 48.91 -58.33
CA GLN A 494 -22.93 48.65 -58.01
C GLN A 494 -22.70 48.70 -56.50
N SER A 495 -21.61 48.09 -56.04
CA SER A 495 -21.18 48.16 -54.63
C SER A 495 -19.66 48.14 -54.49
N SER A 496 -19.15 48.69 -53.37
CA SER A 496 -17.76 48.62 -52.92
C SER A 496 -17.71 48.43 -51.40
N GLU A 497 -16.64 47.79 -50.89
CA GLU A 497 -16.37 47.73 -49.44
C GLU A 497 -15.48 48.92 -49.05
N VAL A 498 -15.82 49.58 -47.94
CA VAL A 498 -15.11 50.77 -47.47
C VAL A 498 -14.72 50.56 -46.00
N VAL A 499 -13.44 50.77 -45.71
CA VAL A 499 -12.86 50.76 -44.36
C VAL A 499 -12.48 52.19 -44.01
N LEU A 500 -12.98 52.71 -42.89
CA LEU A 500 -12.66 54.05 -42.40
C LEU A 500 -12.31 54.00 -40.92
N ASP A 501 -11.16 54.57 -40.56
CA ASP A 501 -10.79 54.85 -39.18
C ASP A 501 -11.66 55.98 -38.58
N VAL A 502 -11.48 56.29 -37.30
CA VAL A 502 -12.24 57.35 -36.62
C VAL A 502 -11.98 58.71 -37.28
N ASP A 503 -13.03 59.51 -37.47
CA ASP A 503 -13.00 60.81 -38.14
C ASP A 503 -12.42 60.79 -39.58
N GLU A 504 -12.23 59.61 -40.19
CA GLU A 504 -11.73 59.49 -41.55
C GLU A 504 -12.85 59.71 -42.57
N SER A 505 -12.53 60.42 -43.66
CA SER A 505 -13.42 60.62 -44.80
C SER A 505 -12.77 60.12 -46.10
N THR A 506 -13.56 59.50 -46.97
CA THR A 506 -13.15 59.14 -48.33
C THR A 506 -14.20 59.57 -49.36
N GLU A 507 -13.77 59.82 -50.60
CA GLU A 507 -14.67 60.08 -51.73
C GLU A 507 -14.73 58.83 -52.62
N GLU A 508 -15.93 58.34 -52.90
CA GLU A 508 -16.16 57.20 -53.79
C GLU A 508 -16.90 57.65 -55.06
N SER A 509 -16.47 57.12 -56.21
CA SER A 509 -17.05 57.45 -57.52
C SER A 509 -17.53 56.21 -58.26
N PHE A 510 -18.75 56.26 -58.79
CA PHE A 510 -19.37 55.19 -59.57
C PHE A 510 -19.82 55.71 -60.93
N THR A 511 -19.79 54.82 -61.93
CA THR A 511 -20.27 55.11 -63.30
C THR A 511 -21.39 54.13 -63.64
N LEU A 512 -22.63 54.61 -63.72
CA LEU A 512 -23.81 53.81 -64.02
C LEU A 512 -24.20 53.98 -65.49
N GLY A 513 -24.12 52.91 -66.28
CA GLY A 513 -24.51 52.97 -67.70
C GLY A 513 -26.03 53.01 -67.89
N THR A 514 -26.49 53.81 -68.85
CA THR A 514 -27.90 53.86 -69.29
C THR A 514 -28.03 53.36 -70.72
N ALA A 515 -29.21 52.87 -71.09
CA ALA A 515 -29.55 52.39 -72.44
C ALA A 515 -30.71 53.20 -73.04
N GLY A 516 -30.92 53.07 -74.35
CA GLY A 516 -31.97 53.80 -75.08
C GLY A 516 -33.42 53.57 -74.60
N GLY A 517 -33.64 52.58 -73.73
CA GLY A 517 -34.94 52.30 -73.09
C GLY A 517 -35.11 52.93 -71.70
N ASP A 518 -34.08 53.55 -71.15
CA ASP A 518 -34.06 54.05 -69.77
C ASP A 518 -34.46 55.53 -69.67
N ALA A 519 -35.03 56.11 -70.73
CA ALA A 519 -35.50 57.50 -70.69
C ALA A 519 -36.65 57.67 -69.67
N GLY A 520 -36.58 58.72 -68.85
CA GLY A 520 -37.55 59.00 -67.80
C GLY A 520 -36.93 59.48 -66.49
N GLU A 521 -37.75 59.55 -65.45
CA GLU A 521 -37.33 59.86 -64.07
C GLU A 521 -37.01 58.55 -63.34
N HIS A 522 -35.83 58.47 -62.75
CA HIS A 522 -35.36 57.35 -61.93
C HIS A 522 -34.93 57.83 -60.55
N THR A 523 -34.95 56.92 -59.57
CA THR A 523 -34.45 57.20 -58.22
C THR A 523 -33.09 56.56 -58.06
N LEU A 524 -32.06 57.38 -57.86
CA LEU A 524 -30.76 56.94 -57.39
C LEU A 524 -30.82 56.74 -55.87
N ARG A 525 -30.28 55.64 -55.36
CA ARG A 525 -30.07 55.35 -53.95
C ARG A 525 -28.58 55.08 -53.72
N VAL A 526 -28.00 55.77 -52.74
CA VAL A 526 -26.65 55.54 -52.24
C VAL A 526 -26.80 55.12 -50.77
N ALA A 527 -26.28 53.95 -50.39
CA ALA A 527 -26.51 53.39 -49.06
C ALA A 527 -25.32 52.57 -48.56
N THR A 528 -24.99 52.74 -47.29
CA THR A 528 -24.16 51.81 -46.50
C THR A 528 -25.07 50.98 -45.58
N GLU A 529 -24.46 50.21 -44.67
CA GLU A 529 -25.21 49.51 -43.62
C GLU A 529 -25.78 50.49 -42.59
N SER A 530 -25.08 51.60 -42.35
CA SER A 530 -25.44 52.62 -41.36
C SER A 530 -26.25 53.81 -41.89
N ALA A 531 -26.13 54.17 -43.18
CA ALA A 531 -26.76 55.36 -43.75
C ALA A 531 -27.30 55.13 -45.17
N SER A 532 -28.32 55.91 -45.58
CA SER A 532 -28.74 55.94 -46.98
C SER A 532 -29.36 57.27 -47.39
N THR A 533 -29.15 57.63 -48.65
CA THR A 533 -29.71 58.82 -49.28
C THR A 533 -30.26 58.50 -50.67
N THR A 534 -31.19 59.31 -51.16
CA THR A 534 -31.82 59.12 -52.48
C THR A 534 -31.91 60.44 -53.23
N GLN A 535 -31.79 60.38 -54.56
CA GLN A 535 -31.90 61.55 -55.44
C GLN A 535 -32.68 61.19 -56.72
N GLN A 536 -33.48 62.11 -57.25
CA GLN A 536 -34.13 61.91 -58.54
C GLN A 536 -33.17 62.24 -59.68
N VAL A 537 -33.20 61.39 -60.71
CA VAL A 537 -32.35 61.45 -61.88
C VAL A 537 -33.21 61.47 -63.14
N THR A 538 -32.99 62.46 -64.00
CA THR A 538 -33.67 62.56 -65.29
C THR A 538 -32.76 62.04 -66.41
N ILE A 539 -33.24 61.05 -67.17
CA ILE A 539 -32.62 60.56 -68.39
C ILE A 539 -33.48 61.03 -69.58
N ASN A 540 -32.90 61.84 -70.46
CA ASN A 540 -33.57 62.37 -71.64
C ASN A 540 -33.61 61.33 -72.76
N GLU A 541 -34.62 61.40 -73.64
CA GLU A 541 -34.62 60.60 -74.86
C GLU A 541 -33.41 60.93 -75.75
N ALA A 542 -32.84 59.92 -76.41
CA ALA A 542 -31.70 60.10 -77.30
C ALA A 542 -32.05 61.10 -78.45
N GLN A 543 -31.16 62.06 -78.72
CA GLN A 543 -31.33 63.02 -79.83
C GLN A 543 -31.17 62.31 -81.18
N SER A 544 -32.25 62.18 -81.95
CA SER A 544 -32.20 61.78 -83.37
C SER A 544 -31.73 62.96 -84.22
N ASP A 545 -30.49 62.93 -84.72
CA ASP A 545 -29.95 63.94 -85.65
C ASP A 545 -30.56 63.74 -87.05
N ASP A 546 -31.58 64.55 -87.38
CA ASP A 546 -32.33 64.46 -88.65
C ASP A 546 -32.39 65.85 -89.32
N GLY A 547 -31.33 66.20 -90.06
CA GLY A 547 -31.18 67.46 -90.78
C GLY A 547 -31.18 67.29 -92.31
N GLY A 548 -32.34 67.50 -92.95
CA GLY A 548 -32.48 67.53 -94.41
C GLY A 548 -32.48 68.95 -95.02
N GLY A 549 -31.89 69.12 -96.23
CA GLY A 549 -32.12 70.30 -97.07
C GLY A 549 -31.09 70.62 -98.18
N ASP A 550 -31.28 69.98 -99.35
CA ASP A 550 -31.12 70.41 -100.76
C ASP A 550 -30.15 71.55 -101.21
N GLY A 551 -29.34 71.28 -102.25
CA GLY A 551 -28.66 72.34 -103.03
C GLY A 551 -27.59 71.93 -104.06
N ASP A 552 -28.01 71.25 -105.14
CA ASP A 552 -27.52 71.21 -106.54
C ASP A 552 -26.12 71.76 -106.94
N GLY A 553 -25.34 70.98 -107.72
CA GLY A 553 -24.15 71.54 -108.42
C GLY A 553 -23.04 70.65 -108.98
N GLY A 554 -23.35 69.60 -109.77
CA GLY A 554 -22.56 69.15 -110.95
C GLY A 554 -21.22 68.41 -110.79
N GLY A 555 -21.02 67.35 -111.59
CA GLY A 555 -19.69 66.81 -111.92
C GLY A 555 -19.65 65.30 -112.19
N ASP A 556 -19.70 64.97 -113.49
CA ASP A 556 -19.58 63.68 -114.18
C ASP A 556 -18.67 62.58 -113.57
N GLY A 557 -19.01 61.31 -113.83
CA GLY A 557 -18.00 60.26 -114.06
C GLY A 557 -18.29 58.85 -113.54
N ASP A 558 -18.98 58.05 -114.35
CA ASP A 558 -18.79 56.62 -114.68
C ASP A 558 -18.45 55.55 -113.59
N GLY A 559 -19.25 54.47 -113.60
CA GLY A 559 -18.68 53.14 -113.87
C GLY A 559 -18.81 52.04 -112.80
N ASP A 560 -19.92 51.29 -112.89
CA ASP A 560 -20.06 49.82 -112.87
C ASP A 560 -19.49 48.93 -111.74
N GLY A 561 -20.34 48.02 -111.24
CA GLY A 561 -19.89 46.68 -110.80
C GLY A 561 -20.66 45.97 -109.68
N GLU A 562 -21.83 45.42 -110.02
CA GLU A 562 -22.56 44.21 -109.53
C GLU A 562 -21.91 43.40 -108.38
N ASP A 563 -22.55 43.23 -107.22
CA ASP A 563 -23.68 42.34 -106.85
C ASP A 563 -23.33 40.84 -106.65
N ASN A 564 -23.59 40.40 -105.41
CA ASN A 564 -24.34 39.21 -105.00
C ASN A 564 -23.68 37.99 -104.33
N SER A 565 -24.45 37.51 -103.34
CA SER A 565 -24.63 36.14 -102.81
C SER A 565 -23.68 35.54 -101.75
N ALA A 566 -24.14 35.61 -100.50
CA ALA A 566 -24.66 34.51 -99.64
C ALA A 566 -23.90 33.16 -99.42
N VAL A 567 -24.01 32.70 -98.15
CA VAL A 567 -24.08 31.31 -97.60
C VAL A 567 -22.80 30.66 -96.99
N GLU A 568 -22.88 30.45 -95.66
CA GLU A 568 -22.49 29.34 -94.73
C GLU A 568 -21.04 28.77 -94.58
N GLU A 569 -20.74 28.54 -93.28
CA GLU A 569 -19.94 27.49 -92.58
C GLU A 569 -18.42 27.34 -92.75
N SER A 570 -17.67 27.45 -91.62
CA SER A 570 -17.21 26.30 -90.79
C SER A 570 -16.13 26.71 -89.74
N ASP A 571 -16.31 26.21 -88.50
CA ASP A 571 -15.39 25.69 -87.46
C ASP A 571 -13.90 26.15 -87.40
N ASP A 572 -13.22 26.28 -86.25
CA ASP A 572 -13.15 25.35 -85.13
C ASP A 572 -12.35 25.93 -83.93
N SER A 573 -12.72 25.46 -82.74
CA SER A 573 -11.90 25.14 -81.55
C SER A 573 -11.41 26.18 -80.52
N ALA A 574 -11.95 25.95 -79.31
CA ALA A 574 -11.65 26.46 -77.95
C ALA A 574 -10.42 25.72 -77.30
N PRO A 575 -10.16 25.63 -75.95
CA PRO A 575 -11.02 25.77 -74.74
C PRO A 575 -10.42 26.67 -73.61
N GLY A 576 -11.12 27.14 -72.56
CA GLY A 576 -11.83 26.48 -71.43
C GLY A 576 -11.09 26.86 -70.11
N PHE A 577 -11.63 27.05 -68.91
CA PHE A 577 -12.83 26.59 -68.19
C PHE A 577 -13.13 27.59 -67.04
N GLY A 578 -14.36 27.58 -66.53
CA GLY A 578 -14.77 28.35 -65.34
C GLY A 578 -14.83 27.56 -64.03
N VAL A 579 -15.69 28.08 -63.15
CA VAL A 579 -16.30 27.54 -61.91
C VAL A 579 -15.59 27.88 -60.58
N GLY A 580 -16.30 28.56 -59.68
CA GLY A 580 -16.14 28.36 -58.23
C GLY A 580 -16.22 29.59 -57.31
N THR A 581 -17.41 29.84 -56.76
CA THR A 581 -17.74 30.63 -55.55
C THR A 581 -16.98 30.26 -54.27
N ALA A 582 -16.72 31.26 -53.40
CA ALA A 582 -16.84 31.33 -51.91
C ALA A 582 -15.85 32.39 -51.37
N ILE A 583 -16.27 33.52 -50.80
CA ILE A 583 -16.72 33.76 -49.40
C ILE A 583 -15.61 33.53 -48.33
N ALA A 584 -15.43 34.58 -47.51
CA ALA A 584 -15.04 34.60 -46.09
C ALA A 584 -13.55 34.52 -45.67
N SER A 585 -13.04 35.71 -45.28
CA SER A 585 -12.76 36.14 -43.89
C SER A 585 -11.60 35.57 -43.07
N LEU A 586 -11.21 36.44 -42.12
CA LEU A 586 -10.31 36.30 -40.95
C LEU A 586 -8.85 36.66 -41.28
N GLY A 587 -8.27 37.72 -40.70
CA GLY A 587 -8.45 38.26 -39.36
C GLY A 587 -7.35 37.74 -38.45
N GLY A 588 -6.77 38.63 -37.66
CA GLY A 588 -6.09 38.24 -36.42
C GLY A 588 -4.57 38.05 -36.50
N ALA A 589 -3.93 38.71 -35.54
CA ALA A 589 -2.53 38.70 -35.18
C ALA A 589 -1.84 37.33 -35.18
N GLY A 590 -0.53 37.36 -35.42
CA GLY A 590 0.42 36.29 -35.12
C GLY A 590 1.74 36.89 -34.70
N TYR A 591 1.89 37.14 -33.39
CA TYR A 591 3.12 37.56 -32.74
C TYR A 591 4.01 36.34 -32.44
N LEU A 592 5.33 36.54 -32.63
CA LEU A 592 6.49 35.86 -32.03
C LEU A 592 7.16 34.58 -32.60
N LEU A 593 8.51 34.71 -32.58
CA LEU A 593 9.55 33.74 -32.26
C LEU A 593 10.03 32.76 -33.34
N LYS A 594 11.06 33.18 -34.09
CA LYS A 594 12.34 32.43 -34.14
C LYS A 594 13.53 33.29 -34.59
N ARG A 595 14.30 33.82 -33.64
CA ARG A 595 15.71 34.18 -33.88
C ARG A 595 16.57 33.70 -32.72
N ARG A 596 17.11 32.49 -32.88
CA ARG A 596 18.34 32.05 -32.21
C ARG A 596 19.14 31.20 -33.19
N LEU A 597 20.46 31.34 -33.13
CA LEU A 597 21.54 30.87 -34.04
C LEU A 597 21.86 31.95 -35.08
N THR A 598 23.00 32.64 -35.07
CA THR A 598 24.41 32.42 -34.64
C THR A 598 25.03 33.80 -34.29
N ASP A 599 26.07 34.03 -33.48
CA ASP A 599 27.44 33.48 -33.31
C ASP A 599 27.88 33.75 -31.84
N ASP A 600 28.60 32.85 -31.13
CA ASP A 600 30.08 32.78 -31.03
C ASP A 600 30.79 34.15 -30.87
N ASP A 601 31.19 34.50 -29.64
CA ASP A 601 32.58 34.87 -29.24
C ASP A 601 32.63 35.45 -27.80
N GLU A 602 33.54 34.86 -27.00
CA GLU A 602 34.11 35.25 -25.68
C GLU A 602 33.28 35.22 -24.38
#